data_AF-T1FFG7-F1
#
_entry.id   AF-T1FFG7-F1
#
_cell.length_a   1.000
_cell.length_b   1.000
_cell.length_c   1.000
_cell.angle_alpha   90.00
_cell.angle_beta   90.00
_cell.angle_gamma   90.00
#
_symmetry.space_group_name_H-M   'P 1'
#
loop_
_entity.id
_entity.type
_entity.pdbx_description
1 polymer ?
#
loop_
_entity_poly.entity_id
_entity_poly.type
_entity_poly.pdbx_seq_one_letter_code
_entity_poly.pdbx_strand_id
1 'polypeptide(L)'
;MFLVRQKEVPRTADHAPQKTIYLFSVNLATIARMLLDKCYKAGANLIHRRIHASLANKRTIDKQKRLEIILTQIDADDAEQRRELEEQMTPAERAIVTNCKQMQDV
;
A
#
# COMPACT_ATOMS: atom_id res chain seq x y z
N MET A 1 -20.02 6.61 -7.03
CA MET A 1 -20.39 5.55 -7.98
C MET A 1 -20.88 4.35 -7.18
N PHE A 2 -22.15 3.98 -7.35
CA PHE A 2 -22.85 3.04 -6.46
C PHE A 2 -22.96 1.66 -7.13
N LEU A 3 -22.83 0.60 -6.33
CA LEU A 3 -22.99 -0.79 -6.79
C LEU A 3 -24.42 -1.11 -7.24
N VAL A 4 -25.40 -0.41 -6.66
CA VAL A 4 -26.81 -0.60 -6.95
C VAL A 4 -27.36 0.69 -7.53
N ARG A 5 -28.11 0.58 -8.63
CA ARG A 5 -28.84 1.69 -9.23
C ARG A 5 -30.25 1.70 -8.68
N GLN A 6 -30.66 2.82 -8.12
CA GLN A 6 -32.05 3.08 -7.77
C GLN A 6 -32.77 3.67 -8.99
N LYS A 7 -33.94 3.11 -9.32
CA LYS A 7 -34.87 3.67 -10.30
C LYS A 7 -36.18 3.98 -9.60
N GLU A 8 -36.57 5.22 -9.67
CA GLU A 8 -37.84 5.70 -9.11
C GLU A 8 -38.93 5.52 -10.16
N VAL A 9 -40.02 4.88 -9.76
CA VAL A 9 -41.22 4.70 -10.59
C VAL A 9 -42.37 5.41 -9.87
N PRO A 10 -42.71 6.64 -10.28
CA PRO A 10 -43.78 7.40 -9.64
C PRO A 10 -45.14 6.77 -9.96
N ARG A 11 -46.01 6.59 -8.95
CA ARG A 11 -47.41 6.20 -9.19
C ARG A 11 -48.30 7.39 -9.56
N THR A 12 -47.81 8.61 -9.41
CA THR A 12 -48.55 9.87 -9.66
C THR A 12 -47.56 10.95 -10.10
N ALA A 13 -47.99 11.95 -10.86
CA ALA A 13 -47.11 12.96 -11.46
C ALA A 13 -46.21 13.71 -10.45
N ASP A 14 -46.62 13.78 -9.18
CA ASP A 14 -45.95 14.55 -8.14
C ASP A 14 -44.61 13.96 -7.66
N HIS A 15 -44.20 12.78 -8.15
CA HIS A 15 -42.97 12.06 -7.75
C HIS A 15 -42.77 11.96 -6.22
N ALA A 16 -43.84 12.13 -5.44
CA ALA A 16 -43.79 12.21 -4.01
C ALA A 16 -43.25 10.88 -3.44
N PRO A 17 -42.25 10.89 -2.54
CA PRO A 17 -41.59 9.67 -2.03
C PRO A 17 -42.59 8.63 -1.48
N GLN A 18 -43.64 9.11 -0.82
CA GLN A 18 -44.76 8.31 -0.30
C GLN A 18 -45.58 7.54 -1.35
N LYS A 19 -45.53 7.97 -2.62
CA LYS A 19 -46.27 7.38 -3.76
C LYS A 19 -45.31 6.91 -4.87
N THR A 20 -44.02 6.77 -4.58
CA THR A 20 -43.00 6.35 -5.54
C THR A 20 -42.47 4.97 -5.16
N ILE A 21 -42.41 4.06 -6.13
CA ILE A 21 -41.80 2.74 -5.93
C ILE A 21 -40.31 2.86 -6.28
N TYR A 22 -39.45 2.40 -5.39
CA TYR A 22 -38.00 2.35 -5.60
C TYR A 22 -37.60 0.96 -6.10
N LEU A 23 -37.17 0.86 -7.34
CA LEU A 23 -36.61 -0.35 -7.93
C LEU A 23 -35.09 -0.32 -7.80
N PHE A 24 -34.53 -1.38 -7.26
CA PHE A 24 -33.08 -1.56 -7.18
C PHE A 24 -32.64 -2.52 -8.27
N SER A 25 -31.69 -2.09 -9.10
CA SER A 25 -31.09 -2.93 -10.13
C SER A 25 -29.58 -2.88 -10.10
N VAL A 26 -28.98 -4.00 -10.47
CA VAL A 26 -27.54 -4.19 -10.53
C VAL A 26 -27.17 -4.26 -12.01
N ASN A 27 -26.33 -3.33 -12.47
CA ASN A 27 -25.78 -3.37 -13.82
C ASN A 27 -24.35 -3.91 -13.76
N LEU A 28 -24.19 -5.19 -14.09
CA LEU A 28 -22.92 -5.88 -13.98
C LEU A 28 -21.82 -5.25 -14.85
N ALA A 29 -22.15 -4.79 -16.07
CA ALA A 29 -21.19 -4.14 -16.96
C ALA A 29 -20.67 -2.79 -16.41
N THR A 30 -21.51 -2.08 -15.65
CA THR A 30 -21.11 -0.82 -14.99
C THR A 30 -20.23 -1.11 -13.78
N ILE A 31 -20.56 -2.14 -13.00
CA ILE A 31 -19.78 -2.58 -11.84
C ILE A 31 -18.42 -3.12 -12.27
N ALA A 32 -18.36 -3.93 -13.32
CA ALA A 32 -17.11 -4.48 -13.84
C ALA A 32 -16.14 -3.36 -14.26
N ARG A 33 -16.63 -2.36 -15.01
CA ARG A 33 -15.82 -1.19 -15.39
C ARG A 33 -15.37 -0.37 -14.19
N MET A 34 -16.26 -0.16 -13.21
CA MET A 34 -15.90 0.51 -11.96
C MET A 34 -14.80 -0.24 -11.20
N LEU A 35 -14.97 -1.56 -11.08
CA LEU A 35 -14.04 -2.40 -10.34
C LEU A 35 -12.68 -2.39 -11.03
N LEU A 36 -12.65 -2.47 -12.36
CA LEU A 36 -11.44 -2.36 -13.15
C LEU A 36 -10.70 -1.04 -12.90
N ASP A 37 -11.38 0.10 -12.97
CA ASP A 37 -10.79 1.42 -12.67
C ASP A 37 -10.24 1.49 -11.23
N LYS A 38 -10.98 0.94 -10.26
CA LYS A 38 -10.54 0.86 -8.86
C LYS A 38 -9.32 -0.05 -8.69
N CYS A 39 -9.26 -1.18 -9.38
CA CYS A 39 -8.11 -2.09 -9.34
C CYS A 39 -6.86 -1.42 -9.92
N TYR A 40 -6.98 -0.71 -11.05
CA TYR A 40 -5.86 0.05 -11.61
C TYR A 40 -5.38 1.15 -10.66
N LYS A 41 -6.31 1.92 -10.07
CA LYS A 41 -5.95 2.94 -9.07
C LYS A 41 -5.32 2.34 -7.83
N ALA A 42 -5.84 1.21 -7.33
CA ALA A 42 -5.28 0.53 -6.19
C ALA A 42 -3.85 0.03 -6.48
N GLY A 43 -3.62 -0.61 -7.63
CA GLY A 43 -2.30 -1.04 -8.07
C GLY A 43 -1.32 0.12 -8.18
N ALA A 44 -1.72 1.22 -8.83
CA ALA A 44 -0.90 2.42 -8.91
C ALA A 44 -0.58 3.01 -7.54
N ASN A 45 -1.57 3.10 -6.64
CA ASN A 45 -1.39 3.61 -5.28
C ASN A 45 -0.43 2.74 -4.47
N LEU A 46 -0.48 1.41 -4.62
CA LEU A 46 0.45 0.49 -3.98
C LEU A 46 1.88 0.72 -4.47
N ILE A 47 2.08 0.83 -5.78
CA ILE A 47 3.39 1.13 -6.38
C ILE A 47 3.91 2.48 -5.88
N HIS A 48 3.09 3.53 -5.91
CA HIS A 48 3.47 4.85 -5.42
C HIS A 48 3.83 4.83 -3.95
N ARG A 49 3.06 4.13 -3.11
CA ARG A 49 3.36 3.97 -1.68
C ARG A 49 4.70 3.26 -1.47
N ARG A 50 4.98 2.19 -2.23
CA ARG A 50 6.25 1.45 -2.17
C ARG A 50 7.44 2.33 -2.57
N ILE A 51 7.31 3.09 -3.65
CA ILE A 51 8.33 4.04 -4.10
C ILE A 51 8.56 5.11 -3.04
N HIS A 52 7.49 5.72 -2.53
CA HIS A 52 7.56 6.76 -1.51
C HIS A 52 8.25 6.27 -0.24
N ALA A 53 7.89 5.08 0.25
CA ALA A 53 8.53 4.48 1.43
C ALA A 53 10.03 4.22 1.20
N SER A 54 10.41 3.76 0.01
CA SER A 54 11.81 3.52 -0.35
C SER A 54 12.61 4.83 -0.48
N LEU A 55 12.00 5.88 -1.02
CA LEU A 55 12.65 7.19 -1.17
C LEU A 55 12.80 7.92 0.16
N ALA A 56 11.76 7.92 1.00
CA ALA A 56 11.79 8.56 2.31
C ALA A 56 12.87 7.94 3.22
N ASN A 57 13.06 6.62 3.13
CA ASN A 57 14.02 5.88 3.95
C ASN A 57 15.34 5.57 3.23
N LYS A 58 15.62 6.20 2.08
CA LYS A 58 16.79 5.90 1.24
C LYS A 58 18.10 5.97 2.02
N ARG A 59 18.29 7.00 2.85
CA ARG A 59 19.52 7.19 3.65
C ARG A 59 19.77 6.01 4.60
N THR A 60 18.72 5.56 5.29
CA THR A 60 18.79 4.46 6.25
C THR A 60 19.03 3.13 5.54
N ILE A 61 18.39 2.92 4.39
CA ILE A 61 18.58 1.73 3.54
C ILE A 61 20.02 1.67 3.01
N ASP A 62 20.55 2.79 2.50
CA ASP A 62 21.92 2.85 1.98
C ASP A 62 22.96 2.66 3.10
N LYS A 63 22.71 3.21 4.29
CA LYS A 63 23.54 2.98 5.49
C LYS A 63 23.57 1.50 5.86
N GLN A 64 22.42 0.83 5.91
CA GLN A 64 22.35 -0.60 6.20
C GLN A 64 23.09 -1.44 5.14
N LYS A 65 22.92 -1.15 3.85
CA LYS A 65 23.63 -1.86 2.78
C LYS A 65 25.15 -1.74 2.90
N ARG A 66 25.65 -0.54 3.23
CA ARG A 66 27.09 -0.34 3.45
C ARG A 66 27.61 -1.16 4.62
N LEU A 67 26.86 -1.21 5.73
CA LEU A 67 27.21 -2.03 6.89
C LEU A 67 27.19 -3.53 6.57
N GLU A 68 26.17 -4.00 5.85
CA GLU A 68 26.08 -5.40 5.40
C GLU A 68 27.32 -5.77 4.54
N ILE A 69 27.76 -4.89 3.62
CA ILE A 69 28.97 -5.12 2.81
C ILE A 69 30.22 -5.20 3.70
N ILE A 70 30.40 -4.26 4.64
CA ILE A 70 31.58 -4.25 5.52
C ILE A 70 31.60 -5.50 6.41
N LEU A 71 30.45 -5.92 6.95
CA LEU A 71 30.34 -7.14 7.76
C LEU A 71 30.67 -8.41 6.97
N THR A 72 30.41 -8.43 5.66
CA THR A 72 30.83 -9.56 4.79
C THR A 72 32.32 -9.58 4.49
N GLN A 73 33.01 -8.44 4.64
CA GLN A 73 34.45 -8.30 4.35
C GLN A 73 35.32 -8.51 5.59
N ILE A 74 34.75 -8.41 6.81
CA ILE A 74 35.48 -8.63 8.06
C ILE A 74 35.57 -10.13 8.36
N ASP A 75 36.78 -10.60 8.66
CA ASP A 75 37.04 -11.97 9.07
C ASP A 75 36.22 -12.36 10.31
N ALA A 76 35.85 -13.63 10.41
CA ALA A 76 34.94 -14.11 11.47
C ALA A 76 35.51 -13.98 12.89
N ASP A 77 36.83 -13.85 13.02
CA ASP A 77 37.55 -13.83 14.30
C ASP A 77 37.58 -12.44 14.97
N ASP A 78 37.33 -11.36 14.24
CA ASP A 78 37.25 -10.00 14.80
C ASP A 78 35.84 -9.70 15.36
N ALA A 79 35.50 -10.42 16.43
CA ALA A 79 34.20 -10.33 17.11
C ALA A 79 33.92 -8.93 17.71
N GLU A 80 34.97 -8.21 18.11
CA GLU A 80 34.85 -6.88 18.72
C GLU A 80 34.46 -5.82 17.68
N GLN A 81 35.12 -5.82 16.51
CA GLN A 81 34.80 -4.92 15.39
C GLN A 81 33.42 -5.18 14.80
N ARG A 82 33.00 -6.45 14.72
CA ARG A 82 31.63 -6.81 14.30
C ARG A 82 30.58 -6.23 15.22
N ARG A 83 30.80 -6.30 16.54
CA ARG A 83 29.87 -5.77 17.54
C ARG A 83 29.75 -4.24 17.47
N GLU A 84 30.86 -3.54 17.32
CA GLU A 84 30.86 -2.08 17.15
C GLU A 84 30.08 -1.65 15.91
N LEU A 85 30.25 -2.35 14.78
CA LEU A 85 29.52 -2.07 13.54
C LEU A 85 28.02 -2.34 13.66
N GLU A 86 27.63 -3.37 14.41
CA GLU A 86 26.22 -3.63 14.70
C GLU A 86 25.60 -2.49 15.53
N GLU A 87 26.31 -1.94 16.50
CA GLU A 87 25.84 -0.82 17.33
C GLU A 87 25.69 0.51 16.55
N GLN A 88 26.30 0.63 15.35
CA GLN A 88 26.14 1.82 14.50
C GLN A 88 24.72 2.01 13.92
N MET A 89 23.85 0.99 14.01
CA MET A 89 22.42 1.12 13.72
C MET A 89 21.57 1.01 14.97
N THR A 90 20.76 2.04 15.20
CA THR A 90 19.76 2.03 16.28
C THR A 90 18.69 0.96 16.00
N PRO A 91 18.14 0.27 17.02
CA PRO A 91 17.08 -0.71 16.83
C PRO A 91 15.85 -0.17 16.07
N ALA A 92 15.54 1.12 16.23
CA ALA A 92 14.47 1.79 15.47
C ALA A 92 14.76 1.86 13.95
N GLU A 93 16.02 2.11 13.55
CA GLU A 93 16.42 2.14 12.14
C GLU A 93 16.30 0.75 11.50
N ARG A 94 16.69 -0.30 12.23
CA ARG A 94 16.56 -1.70 11.78
C ARG A 94 15.09 -2.07 11.56
N ALA A 95 14.20 -1.68 12.48
CA ALA A 95 12.77 -1.92 12.33
C ALA A 95 12.18 -1.24 11.08
N ILE A 96 12.59 0.00 10.79
CA ILE A 96 12.17 0.74 9.59
C ILE A 96 12.62 0.02 8.32
N VAL A 97 13.87 -0.46 8.27
CA VAL A 97 14.37 -1.18 7.10
C VAL A 97 13.68 -2.54 6.93
N THR A 98 13.44 -3.28 8.01
CA THR A 98 12.66 -4.53 7.94
C THR A 98 11.25 -4.29 7.39
N ASN A 99 10.57 -3.25 7.86
CA ASN A 99 9.26 -2.86 7.31
C ASN A 99 9.35 -2.48 5.83
N CYS A 100 10.40 -1.76 5.41
CA CYS A 100 10.61 -1.42 4.00
C CYS A 100 10.90 -2.65 3.14
N LYS A 101 11.65 -3.65 3.65
CA LYS A 101 11.91 -4.93 2.97
C LYS A 101 10.62 -5.75 2.82
N GLN A 102 9.83 -5.87 3.89
CA GLN A 102 8.52 -6.54 3.83
C GLN A 102 7.54 -5.90 2.83
N MET A 103 7.58 -4.57 2.69
CA MET A 103 6.79 -3.86 1.67
C MET A 103 7.30 -4.05 0.24
N GLN A 104 8.49 -4.61 0.04
CA GLN A 104 9.06 -4.92 -1.28
C GLN A 104 8.82 -6.37 -1.72
N ASP A 105 8.63 -7.29 -0.77
CA ASP A 105 8.46 -8.74 -1.01
C ASP A 105 6.98 -9.14 -1.28
N VAL A 106 6.04 -8.22 -1.08
CA VAL A 106 4.61 -8.34 -1.44
C VAL A 106 4.33 -7.59 -2.73
#